data_AF-A0A1M3PCZ8-F1
#
_entry.id   AF-A0A1M3PCZ8-F1
#
_cell.length_a   1.000
_cell.length_b   1.000
_cell.length_c   1.000
_cell.angle_alpha   90.00
_cell.angle_beta   90.00
_cell.angle_gamma   90.00
#
_symmetry.space_group_name_H-M   'P 1'
#
loop_
_entity.id
_entity.type
_entity.pdbx_description
1 polymer ?
#
loop_
_entity_poly.entity_id
_entity_poly.type
_entity_poly.pdbx_seq_one_letter_code
_entity_poly.pdbx_strand_id
1 'polypeptide(L)'
;MTDTLAALTPTPTPPRTEALAPFHASYPPLVPDQRFALQAASPRPETLADIQTLAHHPDLGLHTPNRARAPVGTVANTNPAHVHTKSGEGYRLLANTLIAIDSFNAQTAAPTCSRFTAEKARLTLE
;
A
#
# COMPACT_ATOMS: atom_id res chain seq x y z
N MET A 1 2.17 -14.19 14.13
CA MET A 1 2.52 -12.96 13.37
C MET A 1 1.36 -12.54 12.46
N THR A 2 0.99 -13.34 11.47
CA THR A 2 -0.03 -12.98 10.47
C THR A 2 -1.43 -12.78 11.06
N ASP A 3 -1.89 -13.66 11.96
CA ASP A 3 -3.22 -13.55 12.56
C ASP A 3 -3.37 -12.30 13.45
N THR A 4 -2.32 -11.97 14.21
CA THR A 4 -2.26 -10.75 15.02
C THR A 4 -2.34 -9.51 14.16
N LEU A 5 -1.60 -9.48 13.04
CA LEU A 5 -1.65 -8.34 12.13
C LEU A 5 -2.99 -8.25 11.38
N ALA A 6 -3.57 -9.39 10.98
CA ALA A 6 -4.88 -9.45 10.35
C ALA A 6 -5.97 -8.91 11.28
N ALA A 7 -5.90 -9.23 12.57
CA ALA A 7 -6.85 -8.72 13.57
C ALA A 7 -6.74 -7.21 13.82
N LEU A 8 -5.53 -6.63 13.75
CA LEU A 8 -5.27 -5.20 13.95
C LEU A 8 -5.54 -4.33 12.70
N THR A 9 -5.60 -4.96 11.53
CA THR A 9 -5.72 -4.26 10.24
C THR A 9 -7.09 -3.57 10.02
N PRO A 10 -8.23 -4.20 10.33
CA PRO A 10 -9.55 -3.59 10.10
C PRO A 10 -10.02 -2.70 11.26
N THR A 11 -9.36 -2.71 12.43
CA THR A 11 -9.83 -2.01 13.64
C THR A 11 -9.57 -0.51 13.56
N PRO A 12 -10.57 0.38 13.66
CA PRO A 12 -10.39 1.84 13.55
C PRO A 12 -10.06 2.52 14.88
N THR A 13 -9.60 1.79 15.90
CA THR A 13 -9.48 2.31 17.26
C THR A 13 -8.07 2.86 17.56
N PRO A 14 -7.93 3.89 18.41
CA PRO A 14 -6.62 4.42 18.86
C PRO A 14 -5.57 3.38 19.33
N PRO A 15 -5.97 2.27 20.00
CA PRO A 15 -5.06 1.18 20.36
C PRO A 15 -4.34 0.53 19.17
N ARG A 16 -4.79 0.72 17.93
CA ARG A 16 -4.14 0.15 16.74
C ARG A 16 -2.74 0.67 16.55
N THR A 17 -2.54 1.99 16.59
CA THR A 17 -1.22 2.60 16.37
C THR A 17 -0.28 2.20 17.49
N GLU A 18 -0.79 2.20 18.73
CA GLU A 18 -0.06 1.74 19.92
C GLU A 18 0.27 0.24 19.89
N ALA A 19 -0.54 -0.59 19.23
CA ALA A 19 -0.27 -2.03 19.08
C ALA A 19 0.64 -2.35 17.88
N LEU A 20 0.60 -1.54 16.81
CA LEU A 20 1.43 -1.74 15.61
C LEU A 20 2.91 -1.43 15.87
N ALA A 21 3.22 -0.39 16.64
CA ALA A 21 4.59 -0.03 16.97
C ALA A 21 5.38 -1.15 17.70
N PRO A 22 4.89 -1.73 18.83
CA PRO A 22 5.55 -2.85 19.48
C PRO A 22 5.52 -4.13 18.64
N PHE A 23 4.51 -4.32 17.79
CA PHE A 23 4.49 -5.43 16.82
C PHE A 23 5.62 -5.30 15.79
N HIS A 24 5.87 -4.10 15.25
CA HIS A 24 6.99 -3.85 14.34
C HIS A 24 8.35 -4.07 15.02
N ALA A 25 8.47 -3.67 16.29
CA ALA A 25 9.69 -3.88 17.09
C ALA A 25 9.93 -5.35 17.45
N SER A 26 8.87 -6.13 17.69
CA SER A 26 8.97 -7.53 18.14
C SER A 26 9.22 -8.54 17.01
N TYR A 27 8.94 -8.16 15.76
CA TYR A 27 9.10 -9.02 14.58
C TYR A 27 9.96 -8.36 13.47
N PRO A 28 11.26 -8.13 13.71
CA PRO A 28 12.22 -7.73 12.68
C PRO A 28 12.42 -8.84 11.63
N PRO A 29 12.86 -8.52 10.40
CA PRO A 29 12.18 -8.95 9.18
C PRO A 29 12.52 -10.36 8.70
N LEU A 30 11.48 -11.17 8.45
CA LEU A 30 11.52 -12.19 7.39
C LEU A 30 10.60 -11.84 6.20
N VAL A 31 9.52 -11.04 6.39
CA VAL A 31 8.64 -10.60 5.28
C VAL A 31 8.05 -9.20 5.52
N PRO A 32 8.82 -8.10 5.33
CA PRO A 32 8.31 -6.73 5.39
C PRO A 32 7.12 -6.51 4.43
N ASP A 33 7.16 -7.15 3.27
CA ASP A 33 6.17 -7.00 2.21
C ASP A 33 4.76 -7.39 2.67
N GLN A 34 4.65 -8.47 3.43
CA GLN A 34 3.37 -9.01 3.87
C GLN A 34 2.69 -8.11 4.89
N ARG A 35 3.47 -7.49 5.79
CA ARG A 35 2.90 -6.60 6.80
C ARG A 35 2.42 -5.26 6.25
N PHE A 36 3.11 -4.74 5.24
CA PHE A 36 2.69 -3.51 4.57
C PHE A 36 1.56 -3.77 3.57
N ALA A 37 1.58 -4.91 2.87
CA ALA A 37 0.47 -5.35 2.04
C ALA A 37 -0.82 -5.51 2.85
N LEU A 38 -0.75 -6.17 4.03
CA LEU A 38 -1.94 -6.38 4.85
C LEU A 38 -2.53 -5.05 5.35
N GLN A 39 -1.70 -4.12 5.82
CA GLN A 39 -2.15 -2.77 6.17
C GLN A 39 -2.76 -2.01 4.98
N ALA A 40 -2.19 -2.17 3.79
CA ALA A 40 -2.69 -1.56 2.56
C ALA A 40 -4.02 -2.16 2.07
N ALA A 41 -4.33 -3.39 2.45
CA ALA A 41 -5.61 -4.04 2.17
C ALA A 41 -6.74 -3.59 3.11
N SER A 42 -6.45 -2.77 4.13
CA SER A 42 -7.45 -2.33 5.11
C SER A 42 -8.55 -1.49 4.45
N PRO A 43 -9.85 -1.77 4.70
CA PRO A 43 -10.96 -1.01 4.13
C PRO A 43 -11.19 0.35 4.80
N ARG A 44 -10.39 0.70 5.82
CA ARG A 44 -10.59 1.91 6.63
C ARG A 44 -10.38 3.20 5.82
N PRO A 45 -11.13 4.28 6.10
CA PRO A 45 -10.95 5.56 5.42
C PRO A 45 -9.52 6.11 5.50
N GLU A 46 -8.82 5.86 6.61
CA GLU A 46 -7.48 6.38 6.88
C GLU A 46 -6.38 5.59 6.14
N THR A 47 -6.71 4.48 5.47
CA THR A 47 -5.72 3.60 4.82
C THR A 47 -4.83 4.35 3.83
N LEU A 48 -5.37 5.32 3.08
CA LEU A 48 -4.56 6.11 2.15
C LEU A 48 -3.51 6.98 2.87
N ALA A 49 -3.87 7.58 4.00
CA ALA A 49 -2.96 8.39 4.82
C ALA A 49 -1.91 7.52 5.53
N ASP A 50 -2.33 6.34 6.01
CA ASP A 50 -1.42 5.35 6.59
C ASP A 50 -0.36 4.93 5.56
N ILE A 51 -0.75 4.65 4.32
CA ILE A 51 0.18 4.22 3.26
C ILE A 51 1.16 5.33 2.89
N GLN A 52 0.71 6.58 2.83
CA GLN A 52 1.61 7.72 2.63
C GLN A 52 2.67 7.79 3.74
N THR A 53 2.26 7.58 4.99
CA THR A 53 3.20 7.53 6.12
C THR A 53 4.14 6.33 6.03
N LEU A 54 3.62 5.16 5.66
CA LEU A 54 4.40 3.94 5.46
C LEU A 54 5.45 4.08 4.34
N ALA A 55 5.17 4.88 3.30
CA ALA A 55 6.12 5.16 2.22
C ALA A 55 7.43 5.78 2.72
N HIS A 56 7.39 6.47 3.87
CA HIS A 56 8.54 7.06 4.53
C HIS A 56 9.13 6.18 5.66
N HIS A 57 8.56 5.00 5.90
CA HIS A 57 9.01 4.13 7.00
C HIS A 57 10.39 3.54 6.69
N PRO A 58 11.35 3.58 7.63
CA PRO A 58 12.74 3.12 7.40
C PRO A 58 12.80 1.65 6.95
N ASP A 59 11.93 0.79 7.48
CA ASP A 59 11.87 -0.61 7.09
C ASP A 59 11.26 -0.88 5.71
N LEU A 60 10.47 0.05 5.15
CA LEU A 60 9.90 -0.11 3.82
C LEU A 60 11.00 0.02 2.76
N GLY A 61 11.98 0.89 2.99
CA GLY A 61 13.18 1.01 2.15
C GLY A 61 12.87 1.05 0.65
N LEU A 62 12.53 2.23 0.12
CA LEU A 62 12.16 2.42 -1.28
C LEU A 62 13.19 1.84 -2.29
N HIS A 63 14.46 1.75 -1.91
CA HIS A 63 15.52 1.12 -2.71
C HIS A 63 15.35 -0.40 -2.92
N THR A 64 14.42 -1.06 -2.22
CA THR A 64 14.06 -2.46 -2.47
C THR A 64 12.79 -2.51 -3.31
N PRO A 65 12.87 -2.85 -4.61
CA PRO A 65 11.73 -2.69 -5.52
C PRO A 65 10.49 -3.51 -5.11
N ASN A 66 10.69 -4.71 -4.57
CA ASN A 66 9.59 -5.54 -4.05
C ASN A 66 8.87 -4.89 -2.85
N ARG A 67 9.61 -4.20 -1.98
CA ARG A 67 9.05 -3.54 -0.79
C ARG A 67 8.27 -2.29 -1.14
N ALA A 68 8.75 -1.50 -2.11
CA ALA A 68 8.04 -0.32 -2.60
C ALA A 68 6.75 -0.70 -3.35
N ARG A 69 6.75 -1.83 -4.07
CA ARG A 69 5.59 -2.31 -4.84
C ARG A 69 4.50 -2.91 -3.97
N ALA A 70 4.85 -3.58 -2.87
CA ALA A 70 3.91 -4.38 -2.08
C ALA A 70 2.69 -3.61 -1.53
N PRO A 71 2.82 -2.42 -0.91
CA PRO A 71 1.67 -1.67 -0.41
C PRO A 71 0.80 -1.14 -1.57
N VAL A 72 1.43 -0.53 -2.57
CA VAL A 72 0.75 0.16 -3.69
C VAL A 72 0.06 -0.80 -4.64
N GLY A 73 0.72 -1.89 -5.00
CA GLY A 73 0.11 -2.97 -5.76
C GLY A 73 -1.03 -3.63 -4.99
N THR A 74 -0.95 -3.67 -3.65
CA THR A 74 -2.04 -4.19 -2.83
C THR A 74 -3.25 -3.26 -2.84
N VAL A 75 -3.10 -1.95 -2.60
CA VAL A 75 -4.23 -1.00 -2.68
C VAL A 75 -4.95 -1.09 -4.02
N ALA A 76 -4.17 -1.07 -5.11
CA ALA A 76 -4.72 -1.13 -6.46
C ALA A 76 -5.55 -2.41 -6.71
N ASN A 77 -5.25 -3.51 -6.01
CA ASN A 77 -5.89 -4.81 -6.23
C ASN A 77 -6.98 -5.12 -5.22
N THR A 78 -6.79 -4.74 -3.98
CA THR A 78 -7.63 -5.19 -2.86
C THR A 78 -8.54 -4.09 -2.34
N ASN A 79 -8.33 -2.83 -2.76
CA ASN A 79 -9.13 -1.70 -2.29
C ASN A 79 -9.51 -0.71 -3.41
N PRO A 80 -10.37 -1.12 -4.36
CA PRO A 80 -10.85 -0.24 -5.43
C PRO A 80 -11.58 0.99 -4.90
N ALA A 81 -12.26 0.91 -3.75
CA ALA A 81 -12.97 2.04 -3.15
C ALA A 81 -12.03 3.20 -2.80
N HIS A 82 -10.80 2.92 -2.36
CA HIS A 82 -9.78 3.93 -2.09
C HIS A 82 -9.12 4.48 -3.35
N VAL A 83 -9.01 3.66 -4.39
CA VAL A 83 -8.48 4.09 -5.70
C VAL A 83 -9.46 5.02 -6.41
N HIS A 84 -10.73 4.64 -6.47
CA HIS A 84 -11.80 5.35 -7.20
C HIS A 84 -12.48 6.44 -6.37
N THR A 85 -11.73 7.07 -5.46
CA THR A 85 -12.25 8.22 -4.70
C THR A 85 -12.53 9.39 -5.63
N LYS A 86 -13.65 10.10 -5.44
CA LYS A 86 -14.00 11.30 -6.24
C LYS A 86 -12.93 12.39 -6.15
N SER A 87 -12.16 12.43 -5.06
CA SER A 87 -11.05 13.37 -4.86
C SER A 87 -9.83 13.05 -5.73
N GLY A 88 -9.74 11.83 -6.30
CA GLY A 88 -8.59 11.36 -7.07
C GLY A 88 -7.34 11.10 -6.22
N GLU A 89 -7.45 11.08 -4.90
CA GLU A 89 -6.31 10.91 -3.99
C GLU A 89 -5.67 9.53 -4.11
N GLY A 90 -6.48 8.50 -4.32
CA GLY A 90 -6.00 7.15 -4.61
C GLY A 90 -5.11 7.12 -5.85
N TYR A 91 -5.57 7.72 -6.96
CA TYR A 91 -4.77 7.81 -8.19
C TYR A 91 -3.49 8.62 -8.02
N ARG A 92 -3.54 9.75 -7.32
CA ARG A 92 -2.34 10.56 -7.02
C ARG A 92 -1.31 9.78 -6.20
N LEU A 93 -1.74 9.06 -5.17
CA LEU A 93 -0.86 8.23 -4.36
C LEU A 93 -0.15 7.20 -5.23
N LEU A 94 -0.92 6.48 -6.04
CA LEU A 94 -0.41 5.43 -6.91
C LEU A 94 0.56 5.99 -7.97
N ALA A 95 0.22 7.12 -8.60
CA ALA A 95 1.06 7.77 -9.60
C ALA A 95 2.39 8.24 -8.99
N ASN A 96 2.35 8.91 -7.83
CA ASN A 96 3.56 9.39 -7.15
C ASN A 96 4.48 8.22 -6.77
N THR A 97 3.92 7.11 -6.27
CA THR A 97 4.74 5.93 -5.96
C THR A 97 5.28 5.26 -7.22
N LEU A 98 4.52 5.20 -8.30
CA LEU A 98 5.04 4.65 -9.57
C LEU A 98 6.17 5.48 -10.14
N ILE A 99 6.07 6.81 -10.11
CA ILE A 99 7.15 7.72 -10.53
C ILE A 99 8.39 7.52 -9.67
N ALA A 100 8.21 7.39 -8.35
CA ALA A 100 9.32 7.11 -7.44
C ALA A 100 9.98 5.77 -7.79
N ILE A 101 9.20 4.70 -7.99
CA ILE A 101 9.73 3.37 -8.36
C ILE A 101 10.43 3.39 -9.71
N ASP A 102 9.83 4.03 -10.71
CA ASP A 102 10.37 4.13 -12.07
C ASP A 102 11.74 4.81 -12.09
N SER A 103 11.94 5.83 -11.24
CA SER A 103 13.20 6.57 -11.14
C SER A 103 14.41 5.72 -10.73
N PHE A 104 14.20 4.57 -10.09
CA PHE A 104 15.27 3.65 -9.68
C PHE A 104 15.16 2.24 -10.26
N ASN A 105 13.96 1.78 -10.66
CA ASN A 105 13.74 0.47 -11.28
C ASN A 105 12.43 0.43 -12.10
N ALA A 106 12.51 0.90 -13.34
CA ALA A 106 11.42 0.89 -14.32
C ALA A 106 10.80 -0.50 -14.56
N GLN A 107 11.60 -1.59 -14.52
CA GLN A 107 11.08 -2.95 -14.71
C GLN A 107 10.12 -3.37 -13.59
N THR A 108 10.33 -2.85 -12.37
CA THR A 108 9.43 -3.13 -11.24
C THR A 108 8.14 -2.31 -11.28
N ALA A 109 8.18 -1.12 -11.89
CA ALA A 109 7.00 -0.28 -12.08
C ALA A 109 6.06 -0.81 -13.17
N ALA A 110 6.61 -1.42 -14.24
CA ALA A 110 5.87 -1.79 -15.45
C ALA A 110 4.61 -2.66 -15.22
N PRO A 111 4.62 -3.74 -14.40
CA PRO A 111 3.42 -4.55 -14.17
C PRO A 111 2.29 -3.76 -13.51
N THR A 112 2.62 -2.81 -12.65
CA THR A 112 1.64 -1.96 -11.96
C THR A 112 1.08 -0.91 -12.93
N CYS A 113 1.93 -0.28 -13.75
CA CYS A 113 1.51 0.66 -14.80
C CYS A 113 0.52 0.03 -15.79
N SER A 114 0.77 -1.20 -16.26
CA SER A 114 -0.12 -1.89 -17.21
C SER A 114 -1.54 -2.08 -16.67
N ARG A 115 -1.70 -2.22 -15.35
CA ARG A 115 -3.01 -2.39 -14.71
C ARG A 115 -3.80 -1.08 -14.64
N PHE A 116 -3.13 0.07 -14.50
CA PHE A 116 -3.80 1.37 -14.60
C PHE A 116 -4.40 1.61 -15.98
N THR A 117 -3.67 1.21 -17.03
CA THR A 117 -4.16 1.34 -18.40
C THR A 117 -5.39 0.45 -18.64
N ALA A 118 -5.39 -0.77 -18.11
CA ALA A 118 -6.54 -1.68 -18.19
C ALA A 118 -7.77 -1.15 -17.42
N GLU A 119 -7.59 -0.59 -16.23
CA GLU A 119 -8.70 -0.06 -15.44
C GLU A 119 -9.30 1.21 -16.01
N LYS A 120 -8.47 2.10 -16.59
CA LYS A 120 -8.95 3.26 -17.35
C LYS A 120 -9.83 2.83 -18.52
N ALA A 121 -9.44 1.77 -19.24
CA ALA A 121 -10.23 1.23 -20.35
C ALA A 121 -11.59 0.72 -19.88
N ARG A 122 -11.66 0.10 -18.69
CA ARG A 122 -12.90 -0.40 -18.09
C ARG A 122 -13.88 0.73 -17.74
N LEU A 123 -13.40 1.85 -17.19
CA LEU A 123 -14.23 2.99 -16.79
C LEU A 123 -14.75 3.83 -17.97
N THR A 124 -14.14 3.74 -19.15
CA THR A 124 -14.64 4.41 -20.38
C THR A 124 -15.73 3.62 -21.11
N LEU A 125 -16.08 2.42 -20.63
CA LEU A 125 -17.08 1.55 -21.25
C LEU A 125 -18.43 1.51 -20.50
N GLU A 126 -18.58 2.27 -19.41
CA GLU A 126 -19.82 2.52 -18.67
C GLU A 126 -20.27 3.97 -18.84
#